data_AF-A0A7X0CL52-F1
#
_entry.id   AF-A0A7X0CL52-F1
#
_cell.length_a   1.000
_cell.length_b   1.000
_cell.length_c   1.000
_cell.angle_alpha   90.00
_cell.angle_beta   90.00
_cell.angle_gamma   90.00
#
_symmetry.space_group_name_H-M   'P 1'
#
loop_
_entity.id
_entity.type
_entity.pdbx_description
1 polymer ?
#
loop_
_entity_poly.entity_id
_entity_poly.type
_entity_poly.pdbx_seq_one_letter_code
_entity_poly.pdbx_strand_id
1 'polypeptide(L)'
;MLSDLRKSISYIVYERTTSPFWGSFIFSWLICNWKIVFTVFVVSEDKLSINKIDYISQNFISWQPLFLYPLVSTLIIILFIPLLSNGAYWISIIYDKWKADKKNEVEKKQLLSIEQSIAIRISNAQTEERYSRLVSDKESEIKTLNLEIEELNKRLNEPTQVFVNKLSENVQKTEIDEWTDEYNQFKTSSTIRDFDKTLIYITANTRIGNYDLSLESLTYFISIGLIKLAQDRNSYELTTKGMYFSKLYNQNKYKTK
;
A
#
# COMPACT_ATOMS: atom_id res chain seq x y z
N MET A 1 69.51 3.12 33.80
CA MET A 1 69.67 3.32 35.27
C MET A 1 68.80 4.44 35.81
N LEU A 2 69.03 5.72 35.47
CA LEU A 2 68.16 6.83 35.93
C LEU A 2 66.71 6.70 35.42
N SER A 3 66.56 6.20 34.19
CA SER A 3 65.27 5.85 33.58
C SER A 3 64.52 4.75 34.31
N ASP A 4 65.27 3.77 34.81
CA ASP A 4 64.72 2.57 35.46
C ASP A 4 64.32 2.90 36.89
N LEU A 5 65.13 3.71 37.58
CA LEU A 5 64.76 4.31 38.88
C LEU A 5 63.50 5.18 38.76
N ARG A 6 63.40 6.02 37.72
CA ARG A 6 62.19 6.82 37.48
C ARG A 6 60.97 5.93 37.25
N LYS A 7 61.09 4.87 36.43
CA LYS A 7 59.99 3.93 36.19
C LYS A 7 59.58 3.18 37.45
N SER A 8 60.54 2.71 38.24
CA SER A 8 60.27 2.02 39.52
C SER A 8 59.60 2.94 40.54
N ILE A 9 60.05 4.20 40.66
CA ILE A 9 59.43 5.19 41.55
C ILE A 9 58.01 5.52 41.05
N SER A 10 57.83 5.78 39.75
CA SER A 10 56.51 6.06 39.17
C SER A 10 55.55 4.88 39.33
N TYR A 11 56.04 3.64 39.21
CA TYR A 11 55.23 2.43 39.41
C TYR A 11 54.80 2.27 40.88
N ILE A 12 55.72 2.46 41.84
CA ILE A 12 55.41 2.38 43.28
C ILE A 12 54.45 3.50 43.70
N VAL A 13 54.66 4.71 43.20
CA VAL A 13 53.73 5.83 43.43
C VAL A 13 52.38 5.47 42.82
N TYR A 14 52.32 5.02 41.56
CA TYR A 14 51.08 4.64 40.90
C TYR A 14 50.32 3.54 41.64
N GLU A 15 50.97 2.44 42.04
CA GLU A 15 50.37 1.31 42.75
C GLU A 15 49.86 1.70 44.16
N ARG A 16 50.53 2.63 44.83
CA ARG A 16 50.12 3.12 46.15
C ARG A 16 49.08 4.23 46.07
N THR A 17 49.13 5.11 45.07
CA THR A 17 48.15 6.20 44.85
C THR A 17 46.90 5.75 44.10
N THR A 18 46.91 4.59 43.45
CA THR A 18 45.71 3.98 42.86
C THR A 18 44.73 3.48 43.92
N SER A 19 45.19 3.26 45.16
CA SER A 19 44.27 3.10 46.28
C SER A 19 43.62 4.46 46.59
N PRO A 20 42.28 4.57 46.49
CA PRO A 20 41.54 5.80 46.81
C PRO A 20 41.84 6.31 48.22
N PHE A 21 42.29 5.42 49.12
CA PHE A 21 42.68 5.75 50.47
C PHE A 21 43.93 6.62 50.54
N TRP A 22 45.04 6.21 49.92
CA TRP A 22 46.31 6.92 50.06
C TRP A 22 46.31 8.28 49.38
N GLY A 23 45.69 8.39 48.19
CA GLY A 23 45.51 9.67 47.53
C GLY A 23 44.69 10.64 48.37
N SER A 24 43.54 10.17 48.89
CA SER A 24 42.67 10.97 49.76
C SER A 24 43.35 11.32 51.09
N PHE A 25 44.16 10.42 51.63
CA PHE A 25 44.91 10.65 52.87
C PHE A 25 45.99 11.71 52.73
N ILE A 26 46.79 11.66 51.67
CA ILE A 26 47.79 12.69 51.41
C ILE A 26 47.12 14.05 51.22
N PHE A 27 46.04 14.10 50.44
CA PHE A 27 45.28 15.33 50.21
C PHE A 27 44.66 15.88 51.51
N SER A 28 44.02 15.01 52.29
CA SER A 28 43.46 15.32 53.60
C SER A 28 44.54 15.83 54.58
N TRP A 29 45.71 15.18 54.59
CA TRP A 29 46.83 15.59 55.44
C TRP A 29 47.34 16.98 55.09
N LEU A 30 47.48 17.30 53.80
CA LEU A 30 47.89 18.64 53.35
C LEU A 30 46.87 19.72 53.75
N ILE A 31 45.58 19.41 53.69
CA ILE A 31 44.52 20.33 54.11
C ILE A 31 44.51 20.52 55.63
N CYS A 32 44.55 19.43 56.41
CA CYS A 32 44.52 19.51 57.87
C CYS A 32 45.79 20.14 58.45
N ASN A 33 46.95 19.86 57.84
CA ASN A 33 48.27 20.36 58.26
C ASN A 33 48.77 21.52 57.40
N TRP A 34 47.85 22.29 56.81
CA TRP A 34 48.20 23.41 55.92
C TRP A 34 49.16 24.42 56.55
N LYS A 35 49.12 24.61 57.88
CA LYS A 35 50.04 25.48 58.62
C LYS A 35 51.48 24.99 58.56
N ILE A 36 51.69 23.67 58.62
CA ILE A 36 53.02 23.05 58.48
C ILE A 36 53.53 23.28 57.07
N VAL A 37 52.71 22.95 56.06
CA VAL A 37 53.04 23.14 54.64
C VAL A 37 53.37 24.61 54.36
N PHE A 38 52.54 25.54 54.83
CA PHE A 38 52.74 26.97 54.67
C PHE A 38 54.01 27.46 55.36
N THR A 39 54.30 27.00 56.58
CA THR A 39 55.52 27.37 57.31
C THR A 39 56.79 26.87 56.61
N VAL A 40 56.75 25.65 56.07
CA VAL A 40 57.89 25.08 55.35
C VAL A 40 58.16 25.84 54.05
N PHE A 41 57.13 26.03 53.22
CA PHE A 41 57.30 26.52 51.84
C PHE A 41 57.18 28.03 51.67
N VAL A 42 56.44 28.73 52.54
CA VAL A 42 56.08 30.14 52.33
C VAL A 42 56.73 31.08 53.33
N VAL A 43 56.87 30.67 54.60
CA VAL A 43 57.46 31.54 55.64
C VAL A 43 58.97 31.61 55.48
N SER A 44 59.53 32.82 55.42
CA SER A 44 60.99 33.05 55.43
C SER A 44 61.55 32.87 56.84
N GLU A 45 62.75 32.29 56.95
CA GLU A 45 63.39 32.00 58.24
C GLU A 45 63.65 33.26 59.07
N ASP A 46 63.96 34.38 58.42
CA ASP A 46 64.21 35.68 59.08
C ASP A 46 63.00 36.23 59.85
N LYS A 47 61.80 35.70 59.59
CA LYS A 47 60.56 36.09 60.28
C LYS A 47 60.28 35.23 61.51
N LEU A 48 61.05 34.18 61.74
CA LEU A 48 60.90 33.27 62.87
C LEU A 48 62.03 33.52 63.88
N SER A 49 61.69 33.49 65.17
CA SER A 49 62.68 33.62 66.26
C SER A 49 63.55 32.38 66.44
N ILE A 50 63.16 31.25 65.83
CA ILE A 50 63.82 29.96 65.89
C ILE A 50 63.78 29.31 64.50
N ASN A 51 64.59 28.26 64.31
CA ASN A 51 64.57 27.47 63.08
C ASN A 51 63.17 26.92 62.80
N LYS A 52 62.77 26.82 61.53
CA LYS A 52 61.51 26.21 61.07
C LYS A 52 61.23 24.85 61.69
N ILE A 53 62.25 24.00 61.83
CA ILE A 53 62.08 22.65 62.41
C ILE A 53 61.67 22.75 63.88
N ASP A 54 62.34 23.60 64.66
CA ASP A 54 62.02 23.80 66.07
C ASP A 54 60.66 24.49 66.25
N TYR A 55 60.35 25.45 65.36
CA TYR A 55 59.06 26.13 65.35
C TYR A 55 57.91 25.14 65.10
N ILE A 56 58.04 24.27 64.10
CA ILE A 56 57.05 23.25 63.79
C ILE A 56 56.93 22.25 64.94
N SER A 57 58.07 21.85 65.52
CA SER A 57 58.12 20.87 66.61
C SER A 57 57.41 21.36 67.87
N GLN A 58 57.54 22.64 68.20
CA GLN A 58 56.91 23.22 69.40
C GLN A 58 55.43 23.56 69.20
N ASN A 59 55.01 23.91 67.98
CA ASN A 59 53.67 24.48 67.75
C ASN A 59 52.69 23.55 67.02
N PHE A 60 53.18 22.60 66.21
CA PHE A 60 52.33 21.84 65.29
C PHE A 60 52.49 20.31 65.40
N ILE A 61 53.50 19.80 66.11
CA ILE A 61 53.64 18.36 66.37
C ILE A 61 52.74 17.96 67.55
N SER A 62 51.47 17.71 67.23
CA SER A 62 50.55 17.02 68.14
C SER A 62 49.90 15.85 67.40
N TRP A 63 49.64 14.75 68.12
CA TRP A 63 49.15 13.50 67.53
C TRP A 63 47.80 13.66 66.81
N GLN A 64 46.89 14.46 67.37
CA GLN A 64 45.54 14.65 66.82
C GLN A 64 45.55 15.34 65.44
N PRO A 65 46.15 16.53 65.25
CA PRO A 65 46.19 17.18 63.95
C PRO A 65 47.08 16.46 62.93
N LEU A 66 48.13 15.75 63.39
CA LEU A 66 49.08 15.10 62.50
C LEU A 66 48.52 13.79 61.91
N PHE A 67 47.75 13.02 62.68
CA PHE A 67 47.27 11.70 62.26
C PHE A 67 45.75 11.53 62.34
N LEU A 68 45.11 11.92 63.44
CA LEU A 68 43.68 11.65 63.65
C LEU A 68 42.78 12.48 62.71
N TYR A 69 42.99 13.79 62.60
CA TYR A 69 42.17 14.64 61.74
C TYR A 69 42.31 14.28 60.25
N PRO A 70 43.52 14.08 59.70
CA PRO A 70 43.67 13.61 58.33
C PRO A 70 42.99 12.27 58.09
N LEU A 71 43.10 11.32 59.02
CA LEU A 71 42.50 9.98 58.88
C LEU A 71 40.96 10.03 58.88
N VAL A 72 40.36 10.79 59.79
CA VAL A 72 38.90 10.99 59.84
C VAL A 72 38.42 11.73 58.60
N SER A 73 39.09 12.80 58.18
CA SER A 73 38.73 13.54 56.97
C SER A 73 38.90 12.69 55.70
N THR A 74 39.86 11.77 55.66
CA THR A 74 40.02 10.79 54.57
C THR A 74 38.82 9.86 54.47
N LEU A 75 38.37 9.31 55.59
CA LEU A 75 37.19 8.44 55.62
C LEU A 75 35.94 9.19 55.15
N ILE A 76 35.79 10.45 55.57
CA ILE A 76 34.72 11.34 55.10
C ILE A 76 34.84 11.54 53.58
N ILE A 77 35.99 11.97 53.07
CA ILE A 77 36.20 12.23 51.64
C ILE A 77 35.88 10.99 50.79
N ILE A 78 36.36 9.81 51.19
CA ILE A 78 36.11 8.54 50.47
C ILE A 78 34.63 8.16 50.49
N LEU A 79 33.90 8.48 51.56
CA LEU A 79 32.46 8.22 51.63
C LEU A 79 31.65 9.23 50.80
N PHE A 80 32.04 10.50 50.83
CA PHE A 80 31.28 11.60 50.21
C PHE A 80 31.54 11.75 48.70
N ILE A 81 32.76 11.48 48.22
CA ILE A 81 33.08 11.59 46.79
C ILE A 81 32.18 10.70 45.92
N PRO A 82 31.98 9.41 46.23
CA PRO A 82 31.08 8.55 45.47
C PRO A 82 29.64 9.06 45.44
N LEU A 83 29.15 9.64 46.55
CA LEU A 83 27.80 10.21 46.63
C LEU A 83 27.65 11.42 45.70
N LEU A 84 28.64 12.32 45.68
CA LEU A 84 28.66 13.47 44.77
C LEU A 84 28.75 13.02 43.31
N SER A 85 29.60 12.02 43.03
CA SER A 85 29.76 11.46 41.68
C SER A 85 28.48 10.80 41.17
N ASN A 86 27.81 9.99 42.01
CA ASN A 86 26.53 9.38 41.65
C ASN A 86 25.43 10.41 41.47
N GLY A 87 25.39 11.45 42.31
CA GLY A 87 24.45 12.55 42.17
C GLY A 87 24.62 13.29 40.84
N ALA A 88 25.87 13.64 40.48
CA ALA A 88 26.19 14.26 39.21
C ALA A 88 25.82 13.36 38.01
N TYR A 89 26.10 12.07 38.10
CA TYR A 89 25.74 11.10 37.07
C TYR A 89 24.22 10.98 36.89
N TRP A 90 23.47 10.95 37.98
CA TRP A 90 22.00 10.89 37.95
C TRP A 90 21.40 12.15 37.30
N ILE A 91 21.94 13.33 37.64
CA ILE A 91 21.56 14.59 36.99
C ILE A 91 21.84 14.54 35.48
N SER A 92 22.99 13.98 35.06
CA SER A 92 23.30 13.80 33.64
C SER A 92 22.28 12.92 32.93
N ILE A 93 21.90 11.76 33.51
CA ILE A 93 20.91 10.86 32.92
C ILE A 93 19.56 11.58 32.73
N ILE A 94 19.12 12.34 33.73
CA ILE A 94 17.87 13.10 33.65
C ILE A 94 17.93 14.12 32.53
N TYR A 95 19.05 14.86 32.44
CA TYR A 95 19.24 15.87 31.41
C TYR A 95 19.27 15.24 30.01
N ASP A 96 19.98 14.13 29.83
CA ASP A 96 20.08 13.44 28.56
C ASP A 96 18.73 12.89 28.11
N LYS A 97 17.96 12.31 29.04
CA LYS A 97 16.58 11.86 28.77
C LYS A 97 15.68 13.02 28.38
N TRP A 98 15.68 14.10 29.16
CA TRP A 98 14.88 15.29 28.87
C TRP A 98 15.20 15.88 27.50
N LYS A 99 16.50 15.95 27.16
CA LYS A 99 16.97 16.42 25.85
C LYS A 99 16.51 15.50 24.72
N ALA A 100 16.59 14.18 24.91
CA ALA A 100 16.12 13.21 23.93
C ALA A 100 14.60 13.31 23.72
N ASP A 101 13.82 13.43 24.80
CA ASP A 101 12.37 13.57 24.75
C ASP A 101 11.97 14.84 24.00
N LYS A 102 12.60 15.98 24.31
CA LYS A 102 12.35 17.26 23.60
C LYS A 102 12.73 17.21 22.13
N LYS A 103 13.85 16.55 21.78
CA LYS A 103 14.25 16.34 20.39
C LYS A 103 13.22 15.48 19.64
N ASN A 104 12.76 14.38 20.24
CA ASN A 104 11.78 13.49 19.64
C ASN A 104 10.43 14.17 19.43
N GLU A 105 10.01 15.03 20.37
CA GLU A 105 8.80 15.85 20.27
C GLU A 105 8.87 16.82 19.08
N VAL A 106 9.98 17.56 18.95
CA VAL A 106 10.18 18.53 17.86
C VAL A 106 10.31 17.84 16.50
N GLU A 107 11.06 16.74 16.41
CA GLU A 107 11.26 16.01 15.16
C GLU A 107 10.09 15.10 14.78
N LYS A 108 9.06 14.97 15.64
CA LYS A 108 7.99 13.96 15.52
C LYS A 108 8.50 12.52 15.33
N LYS A 109 9.72 12.24 15.76
CA LYS A 109 10.37 10.92 15.70
C LYS A 109 10.33 10.27 17.07
N GLN A 110 9.12 10.04 17.58
CA GLN A 110 8.99 9.34 18.83
C GLN A 110 9.39 7.88 18.63
N LEU A 111 10.48 7.47 19.28
CA LEU A 111 10.89 6.07 19.30
C LEU A 111 9.89 5.29 20.16
N LEU A 112 9.34 4.22 19.58
CA LEU A 112 8.44 3.33 20.30
C LEU A 112 9.25 2.47 21.28
N SER A 113 8.70 2.24 22.47
CA SER A 113 9.22 1.20 23.35
C SER A 113 9.01 -0.18 22.71
N ILE A 114 9.74 -1.19 23.19
CA ILE A 114 9.58 -2.57 22.70
C ILE A 114 8.14 -3.04 22.92
N GLU A 115 7.55 -2.72 24.07
CA GLU A 115 6.17 -3.04 24.43
C GLU A 115 5.18 -2.38 23.48
N GLN A 116 5.37 -1.09 23.16
CA GLN A 116 4.53 -0.37 22.21
C GLN A 116 4.64 -0.98 20.80
N SER A 117 5.85 -1.34 20.36
CA SER A 117 6.06 -2.02 19.08
C SER A 117 5.37 -3.38 19.02
N ILE A 118 5.44 -4.17 20.10
CA ILE A 118 4.75 -5.46 20.19
C ILE A 118 3.23 -5.26 20.14
N ALA A 119 2.69 -4.30 20.90
CA ALA A 119 1.26 -4.01 20.92
C ALA A 119 0.73 -3.60 19.54
N ILE A 120 1.45 -2.74 18.82
CA ILE A 120 1.10 -2.34 17.45
C ILE A 120 1.10 -3.55 16.50
N ARG A 121 2.11 -4.42 16.59
CA ARG A 121 2.19 -5.63 15.75
C ARG A 121 1.01 -6.57 16.00
N ILE A 122 0.64 -6.79 17.26
CA ILE A 122 -0.52 -7.61 17.62
C ILE A 122 -1.80 -6.96 17.09
N SER A 123 -1.99 -5.66 17.29
CA SER A 123 -3.16 -4.92 16.81
C SER A 123 -3.28 -4.99 15.27
N ASN A 124 -2.15 -4.87 14.56
CA ASN A 124 -2.13 -4.96 13.11
C ASN A 124 -2.50 -6.37 12.63
N ALA A 125 -1.95 -7.42 13.26
CA ALA A 125 -2.28 -8.80 12.94
C ALA A 125 -3.77 -9.12 13.16
N GLN A 126 -4.34 -8.65 14.28
CA GLN A 126 -5.77 -8.79 14.56
C GLN A 126 -6.64 -8.04 13.54
N THR A 127 -6.19 -6.85 13.13
CA THR A 127 -6.89 -6.03 12.13
C THR A 127 -6.87 -6.72 10.76
N GLU A 128 -5.73 -7.25 10.36
CA GLU A 128 -5.56 -8.01 9.11
C GLU A 128 -6.42 -9.28 9.09
N GLU A 129 -6.44 -10.02 10.20
CA GLU A 129 -7.31 -11.20 10.35
C GLU A 129 -8.79 -10.81 10.23
N ARG A 130 -9.22 -9.72 10.88
CA ARG A 130 -10.59 -9.22 10.80
C ARG A 130 -10.97 -8.81 9.38
N TYR A 131 -10.07 -8.13 8.67
CA TYR A 131 -10.28 -7.76 7.27
C TYR A 131 -10.36 -8.99 6.36
N SER A 132 -9.47 -9.97 6.56
CA SER A 132 -9.48 -11.22 5.79
C SER A 132 -10.80 -11.98 5.95
N ARG A 133 -11.31 -12.09 7.18
CA ARG A 133 -12.63 -12.69 7.45
C ARG A 133 -13.76 -11.92 6.77
N LEU A 134 -13.77 -10.59 6.90
CA LEU A 134 -14.80 -9.75 6.27
C LEU A 134 -14.82 -9.90 4.74
N VAL A 135 -13.64 -9.96 4.11
CA VAL A 135 -13.52 -10.18 2.66
C VAL A 135 -14.05 -11.56 2.29
N SER A 136 -13.63 -12.61 3.00
CA SER A 136 -14.10 -13.98 2.77
C SER A 136 -15.63 -14.10 2.91
N ASP A 137 -16.20 -13.48 3.93
CA ASP A 137 -17.66 -13.49 4.15
C ASP A 137 -18.39 -12.79 3.00
N LYS A 138 -17.87 -11.66 2.54
CA LYS A 138 -18.43 -10.91 1.40
C LYS A 138 -18.30 -11.64 0.07
N GLU A 139 -17.19 -12.33 -0.17
CA GLU A 139 -17.03 -13.16 -1.36
C GLU A 139 -18.02 -14.34 -1.38
N SER A 140 -18.26 -14.97 -0.22
CA SER A 140 -19.26 -16.02 -0.07
C SER A 140 -20.69 -15.49 -0.34
N GLU A 141 -21.00 -14.31 0.18
CA GLU A 141 -22.29 -13.64 -0.06
C GLU A 141 -22.48 -13.31 -1.55
N ILE A 142 -21.47 -12.72 -2.20
CA ILE A 142 -21.49 -12.42 -3.65
C ILE A 142 -21.69 -13.70 -4.46
N LYS A 143 -20.98 -14.78 -4.11
CA LYS A 143 -21.14 -16.07 -4.79
C LYS A 143 -22.58 -16.59 -4.67
N THR A 144 -23.17 -16.49 -3.49
CA THR A 144 -24.54 -16.93 -3.23
C THR A 144 -25.55 -16.10 -4.03
N LEU A 145 -25.39 -14.78 -4.03
CA LEU A 145 -26.25 -13.88 -4.80
C LEU A 145 -26.12 -14.10 -6.31
N ASN A 146 -24.92 -14.37 -6.81
CA ASN A 146 -24.72 -14.68 -8.24
C ASN A 146 -25.42 -15.98 -8.64
N LEU A 147 -25.39 -17.01 -7.78
CA LEU A 147 -26.12 -18.26 -8.02
C LEU A 147 -27.64 -18.02 -8.03
N GLU A 148 -28.15 -17.20 -7.11
CA GLU A 148 -29.57 -16.84 -7.08
C GLU A 148 -29.98 -16.04 -8.33
N ILE A 149 -29.17 -15.08 -8.76
CA ILE A 149 -29.39 -14.33 -10.01
C ILE A 149 -29.39 -15.27 -11.22
N GLU A 150 -28.45 -16.22 -11.28
CA GLU A 150 -28.38 -17.21 -12.36
C GLU A 150 -29.64 -18.10 -12.38
N GLU A 151 -30.09 -18.56 -11.21
CA GLU A 151 -31.30 -19.37 -11.09
C GLU A 151 -32.55 -18.58 -11.49
N LEU A 152 -32.69 -17.33 -11.04
CA LEU A 152 -33.79 -16.44 -11.42
C LEU A 152 -33.79 -16.16 -12.92
N ASN A 153 -32.63 -15.87 -13.51
CA ASN A 153 -32.49 -15.67 -14.95
C ASN A 153 -32.90 -16.92 -15.74
N LYS A 154 -32.51 -18.11 -15.28
CA LYS A 154 -32.93 -19.38 -15.91
C LYS A 154 -34.45 -19.55 -15.85
N ARG A 155 -35.06 -19.32 -14.67
CA ARG A 155 -36.51 -19.40 -14.47
C ARG A 155 -37.30 -18.40 -15.31
N LEU A 156 -36.76 -17.20 -15.54
CA LEU A 156 -37.42 -16.15 -16.33
C LEU A 156 -37.22 -16.31 -17.85
N ASN A 157 -36.05 -16.76 -18.28
CA ASN A 157 -35.72 -16.85 -19.71
C ASN A 157 -36.28 -18.11 -20.37
N GLU A 158 -36.35 -19.25 -19.69
CA GLU A 158 -36.88 -20.49 -20.28
C GLU A 158 -38.35 -20.37 -20.73
N PRO A 159 -39.30 -19.82 -19.95
CA PRO A 159 -40.68 -19.62 -20.39
C PRO A 159 -40.79 -18.56 -21.49
N THR A 160 -39.98 -17.50 -21.40
CA THR A 160 -40.03 -16.35 -22.32
C THR A 160 -39.51 -16.72 -23.70
N GLN A 161 -38.42 -17.47 -23.79
CA GLN A 161 -37.90 -17.95 -25.09
C GLN A 161 -38.82 -18.96 -25.76
N VAL A 162 -39.44 -19.87 -24.99
CA VAL A 162 -40.43 -20.82 -25.53
C VAL A 162 -41.66 -20.08 -26.07
N PHE A 163 -42.13 -19.04 -25.39
CA PHE A 163 -43.26 -18.23 -25.83
C PHE A 163 -42.93 -17.38 -27.07
N VAL A 164 -41.76 -16.72 -27.09
CA VAL A 164 -41.29 -15.92 -28.24
C VAL A 164 -41.08 -16.78 -29.48
N ASN A 165 -40.51 -17.98 -29.33
CA ASN A 165 -40.30 -18.88 -30.46
C ASN A 165 -41.64 -19.36 -31.05
N LYS A 166 -42.62 -19.72 -30.21
CA LYS A 166 -43.97 -20.09 -30.68
C LYS A 166 -44.70 -18.94 -31.35
N LEU A 167 -44.54 -17.71 -30.85
CA LEU A 167 -45.09 -16.52 -31.49
C LEU A 167 -44.43 -16.26 -32.85
N SER A 168 -43.10 -16.34 -32.93
CA SER A 168 -42.37 -16.15 -34.19
C SER A 168 -42.76 -17.20 -35.24
N GLU A 169 -42.92 -18.47 -34.85
CA GLU A 169 -43.37 -19.53 -35.77
C GLU A 169 -44.79 -19.29 -36.27
N ASN A 170 -45.70 -18.83 -35.40
CA ASN A 170 -47.07 -18.52 -35.79
C ASN A 170 -47.14 -17.29 -36.71
N VAL A 171 -46.36 -16.25 -36.44
CA VAL A 171 -46.29 -15.04 -37.29
C VAL A 171 -45.73 -15.39 -38.67
N GLN A 172 -44.64 -16.16 -38.74
CA GLN A 172 -44.08 -16.60 -40.02
C GLN A 172 -45.07 -17.47 -40.80
N LYS A 173 -45.85 -18.32 -40.14
CA LYS A 173 -46.87 -19.14 -40.79
C LYS A 173 -47.98 -18.27 -41.39
N THR A 174 -48.50 -17.30 -40.64
CA THR A 174 -49.51 -16.35 -41.14
C THR A 174 -48.98 -15.50 -42.30
N GLU A 175 -47.73 -15.02 -42.21
CA GLU A 175 -47.10 -14.23 -43.26
C GLU A 175 -46.88 -15.05 -44.56
N ILE A 176 -46.52 -16.33 -44.44
CA ILE A 176 -46.41 -17.25 -45.59
C ILE A 176 -47.78 -17.55 -46.21
N ASP A 177 -48.83 -17.71 -45.40
CA ASP A 177 -50.20 -17.92 -45.88
C ASP A 177 -50.69 -16.69 -46.67
N GLU A 178 -50.48 -15.47 -46.14
CA GLU A 178 -50.80 -14.21 -46.83
C GLU A 178 -50.02 -14.05 -48.15
N TRP A 179 -48.72 -14.35 -48.14
CA TRP A 179 -47.90 -14.32 -49.36
C TRP A 179 -48.34 -15.33 -50.41
N THR A 180 -48.91 -16.45 -49.99
CA THR A 180 -49.45 -17.46 -50.91
C THR A 180 -50.69 -16.92 -51.63
N ASP A 181 -51.58 -16.25 -50.90
CA ASP A 181 -52.77 -15.61 -51.47
C ASP A 181 -52.40 -14.46 -52.41
N GLU A 182 -51.45 -13.61 -52.01
CA GLU A 182 -50.92 -12.55 -52.86
C GLU A 182 -50.25 -13.09 -54.13
N TYR A 183 -49.52 -14.23 -54.03
CA TYR A 183 -48.93 -14.87 -55.20
C TYR A 183 -49.99 -15.36 -56.19
N ASN A 184 -51.12 -15.88 -55.69
CA ASN A 184 -52.23 -16.30 -56.54
C ASN A 184 -52.83 -15.12 -57.32
N GLN A 185 -52.94 -13.94 -56.70
CA GLN A 185 -53.34 -12.71 -57.39
C GLN A 185 -52.28 -12.21 -58.37
N PHE A 186 -51.01 -12.27 -57.96
CA PHE A 186 -49.88 -11.88 -58.79
C PHE A 186 -49.79 -12.71 -60.09
N LYS A 187 -50.06 -14.01 -60.01
CA LYS A 187 -50.04 -14.94 -61.14
C LYS A 187 -51.05 -14.57 -62.24
N THR A 188 -52.16 -13.92 -61.89
CA THR A 188 -53.19 -13.48 -62.86
C THR A 188 -52.94 -12.07 -63.39
N SER A 189 -51.96 -11.35 -62.84
CA SER A 189 -51.61 -9.99 -63.28
C SER A 189 -50.97 -9.98 -64.67
N SER A 190 -51.14 -8.87 -65.40
CA SER A 190 -50.47 -8.65 -66.71
C SER A 190 -48.94 -8.60 -66.59
N THR A 191 -48.44 -8.18 -65.43
CA THR A 191 -47.01 -7.98 -65.14
C THR A 191 -46.24 -9.28 -64.93
N ILE A 192 -46.93 -10.42 -64.72
CA ILE A 192 -46.28 -11.72 -64.46
C ILE A 192 -45.29 -12.15 -65.56
N ARG A 193 -45.53 -11.71 -66.80
CA ARG A 193 -44.65 -12.00 -67.94
C ARG A 193 -43.29 -11.28 -67.83
N ASP A 194 -43.29 -10.10 -67.23
CA ASP A 194 -42.09 -9.30 -67.01
C ASP A 194 -41.32 -9.75 -65.74
N PHE A 195 -41.95 -10.57 -64.88
CA PHE A 195 -41.31 -11.10 -63.69
C PHE A 195 -40.13 -12.03 -64.01
N ASP A 196 -40.27 -12.90 -65.02
CA ASP A 196 -39.18 -13.80 -65.44
C ASP A 196 -37.93 -13.04 -65.89
N LYS A 197 -38.14 -12.00 -66.70
CA LYS A 197 -37.06 -11.11 -67.13
C LYS A 197 -36.41 -10.42 -65.94
N THR A 198 -37.22 -9.97 -64.98
CA THR A 198 -36.73 -9.34 -63.75
C THR A 198 -35.85 -10.30 -62.95
N LEU A 199 -36.26 -11.56 -62.81
CA LEU A 199 -35.45 -12.60 -62.14
C LEU A 199 -34.12 -12.85 -62.86
N ILE A 200 -34.12 -12.86 -64.19
CA ILE A 200 -32.90 -13.01 -65.00
C ILE A 200 -31.95 -11.84 -64.74
N TYR A 201 -32.43 -10.59 -64.78
CA TYR A 201 -31.60 -9.41 -64.52
C TYR A 201 -31.00 -9.40 -63.12
N ILE A 202 -31.81 -9.73 -62.10
CA ILE A 202 -31.38 -9.81 -60.70
C ILE A 202 -30.32 -10.92 -60.53
N THR A 203 -30.56 -12.10 -61.12
CA THR A 203 -29.63 -13.24 -61.00
C THR A 203 -28.33 -13.00 -61.76
N ALA A 204 -28.39 -12.32 -62.92
CA ALA A 204 -27.22 -11.93 -63.69
C ALA A 204 -26.46 -10.74 -63.06
N ASN A 205 -27.00 -10.13 -62.00
CA ASN A 205 -26.48 -8.89 -61.38
C ASN A 205 -26.25 -7.77 -62.42
N THR A 206 -27.20 -7.62 -63.35
CA THR A 206 -27.10 -6.66 -64.46
C THR A 206 -28.11 -5.55 -64.29
N ARG A 207 -27.78 -4.36 -64.81
CA ARG A 207 -28.70 -3.21 -64.81
C ARG A 207 -29.91 -3.53 -65.69
N ILE A 208 -31.11 -3.25 -65.19
CA ILE A 208 -32.34 -3.37 -65.98
C ILE A 208 -32.34 -2.21 -66.99
N GLY A 209 -32.19 -2.52 -68.28
CA GLY A 209 -32.20 -1.54 -69.35
C GLY A 209 -33.60 -0.96 -69.58
N ASN A 210 -33.67 0.34 -69.91
CA ASN A 210 -34.93 1.08 -70.12
C ASN A 210 -35.84 0.53 -71.25
N TYR A 211 -35.36 -0.42 -72.05
CA TYR A 211 -36.09 -0.96 -73.21
C TYR A 211 -36.60 -2.39 -73.03
N ASP A 212 -36.18 -3.10 -71.97
CA ASP A 212 -36.42 -4.55 -71.84
C ASP A 212 -37.57 -4.91 -70.88
N LEU A 213 -37.90 -3.98 -69.98
CA LEU A 213 -38.91 -4.14 -68.93
C LEU A 213 -39.79 -2.89 -68.84
N SER A 214 -41.09 -3.09 -68.67
CA SER A 214 -42.01 -1.98 -68.47
C SER A 214 -41.75 -1.31 -67.11
N LEU A 215 -41.63 0.03 -67.09
CA LEU A 215 -41.50 0.80 -65.85
C LEU A 215 -42.67 0.53 -64.89
N GLU A 216 -43.85 0.26 -65.45
CA GLU A 216 -45.04 -0.13 -64.72
C GLU A 216 -44.84 -1.45 -63.95
N SER A 217 -44.26 -2.49 -64.58
CA SER A 217 -43.99 -3.77 -63.92
C SER A 217 -42.93 -3.63 -62.82
N LEU A 218 -41.86 -2.85 -63.06
CA LEU A 218 -40.86 -2.58 -62.02
C LEU A 218 -41.47 -1.86 -60.81
N THR A 219 -42.25 -0.81 -61.08
CA THR A 219 -42.93 -0.05 -60.03
C THR A 219 -43.88 -0.94 -59.24
N TYR A 220 -44.62 -1.81 -59.93
CA TYR A 220 -45.50 -2.78 -59.31
C TYR A 220 -44.74 -3.77 -58.43
N PHE A 221 -43.66 -4.39 -58.93
CA PHE A 221 -42.87 -5.35 -58.14
C PHE A 221 -42.25 -4.71 -56.89
N ILE A 222 -41.85 -3.44 -56.98
CA ILE A 222 -41.39 -2.67 -55.81
C ILE A 222 -42.56 -2.42 -54.85
N SER A 223 -43.74 -2.00 -55.35
CA SER A 223 -44.88 -1.64 -54.50
C SER A 223 -45.45 -2.82 -53.73
N ILE A 224 -45.48 -4.02 -54.33
CA ILE A 224 -45.90 -5.25 -53.63
C ILE A 224 -44.75 -5.91 -52.87
N GLY A 225 -43.57 -5.29 -52.88
CA GLY A 225 -42.43 -5.67 -52.07
C GLY A 225 -41.72 -6.94 -52.53
N LEU A 226 -41.73 -7.26 -53.82
CA LEU A 226 -40.97 -8.40 -54.37
C LEU A 226 -39.50 -8.07 -54.59
N ILE A 227 -39.21 -6.83 -55.00
CA ILE A 227 -37.84 -6.36 -55.27
C ILE A 227 -37.59 -5.07 -54.52
N LYS A 228 -36.33 -4.82 -54.18
CA LYS A 228 -35.84 -3.55 -53.63
C LYS A 228 -34.56 -3.12 -54.31
N LEU A 229 -34.24 -1.84 -54.24
CA LEU A 229 -32.96 -1.32 -54.71
C LEU A 229 -31.84 -1.86 -53.80
N ALA A 230 -30.81 -2.43 -54.41
CA ALA A 230 -29.63 -2.88 -53.69
C ALA A 230 -28.82 -1.67 -53.16
N GLN A 231 -27.93 -1.93 -52.20
CA GLN A 231 -27.14 -0.89 -51.53
C GLN A 231 -26.25 -0.06 -52.49
N ASP A 232 -25.87 -0.64 -53.63
CA ASP A 232 -25.09 0.00 -54.68
C ASP A 232 -25.88 0.99 -55.56
N ARG A 233 -27.19 1.13 -55.28
CA ARG A 233 -28.19 1.99 -55.96
C ARG A 233 -28.32 1.76 -57.47
N ASN A 234 -27.68 0.74 -58.02
CA ASN A 234 -27.61 0.48 -59.46
C ASN A 234 -28.17 -0.89 -59.86
N SER A 235 -28.53 -1.73 -58.89
CA SER A 235 -29.14 -3.04 -59.11
C SER A 235 -30.38 -3.23 -58.23
N TYR A 236 -31.17 -4.25 -58.56
CA TYR A 236 -32.32 -4.69 -57.77
C TYR A 236 -32.01 -6.04 -57.13
N GLU A 237 -32.52 -6.26 -55.92
CA GLU A 237 -32.43 -7.54 -55.22
C GLU A 237 -33.83 -8.02 -54.80
N LEU A 238 -34.00 -9.34 -54.71
CA LEU A 238 -35.25 -9.92 -54.21
C LEU A 238 -35.36 -9.71 -52.70
N THR A 239 -36.56 -9.37 -52.25
CA THR A 239 -36.91 -9.43 -50.82
C THR A 239 -37.19 -10.87 -50.40
N THR A 240 -37.40 -11.13 -49.10
CA THR A 240 -37.85 -12.45 -48.60
C THR A 240 -39.12 -12.92 -49.31
N LYS A 241 -40.09 -12.03 -49.49
CA LYS A 241 -41.31 -12.25 -50.25
C LYS A 241 -41.04 -12.49 -51.73
N GLY A 242 -40.13 -11.73 -52.33
CA GLY A 242 -39.68 -11.91 -53.71
C GLY A 242 -39.05 -13.28 -53.96
N MET A 243 -38.21 -13.75 -53.04
CA MET A 243 -37.61 -15.09 -53.09
C MET A 243 -38.68 -16.18 -52.98
N TYR A 244 -39.67 -16.01 -52.09
CA TYR A 244 -40.82 -16.92 -51.98
C TYR A 244 -41.61 -16.98 -53.30
N PHE A 245 -41.94 -15.83 -53.88
CA PHE A 245 -42.66 -15.72 -55.15
C PHE A 245 -41.85 -16.31 -56.31
N SER A 246 -40.54 -16.07 -56.36
CA SER A 246 -39.63 -16.67 -57.35
C SER A 246 -39.63 -18.19 -57.26
N LYS A 247 -39.59 -18.75 -56.04
CA LYS A 247 -39.68 -20.20 -55.82
C LYS A 247 -41.01 -20.76 -56.35
N LEU A 248 -42.14 -20.17 -56.00
CA LEU A 248 -43.46 -20.60 -56.50
C LEU A 248 -43.59 -20.44 -58.02
N TYR A 249 -43.10 -19.34 -58.57
CA TYR A 249 -43.07 -19.06 -60.01
C TYR A 249 -42.29 -20.12 -60.78
N ASN A 250 -41.07 -20.41 -60.36
CA ASN A 250 -40.24 -21.43 -60.98
C ASN A 250 -40.86 -22.83 -60.84
N GLN A 251 -41.39 -23.17 -59.66
CA GLN A 251 -42.11 -24.45 -59.48
C GLN A 251 -43.29 -24.59 -60.45
N ASN A 252 -44.08 -23.54 -60.65
CA ASN A 252 -45.20 -23.56 -61.59
C ASN A 252 -44.74 -23.62 -63.06
N LYS A 253 -43.67 -22.89 -63.41
CA LYS A 253 -43.10 -22.81 -64.76
C LYS A 253 -42.46 -24.13 -65.22
N TYR A 254 -41.80 -24.85 -64.32
CA TYR A 254 -41.10 -26.11 -64.65
C TYR A 254 -41.89 -27.39 -64.35
N LYS A 255 -43.07 -27.31 -63.69
CA LYS A 255 -44.01 -28.44 -63.53
C LYS A 255 -44.89 -28.69 -64.76
N THR A 256 -44.93 -27.77 -65.74
CA THR A 256 -45.76 -27.86 -66.96
C THR A 256 -44.97 -28.25 -68.22
N LYS A 257 -43.85 -28.97 -68.05
CA LYS A 257 -43.10 -29.61 -69.13
C LYS A 257 -43.11 -31.12 -68.98
#